data_AF-A7SJH9-F1
#
_entry.id   AF-A7SJH9-F1
#
_cell.length_a   1.000
_cell.length_b   1.000
_cell.length_c   1.000
_cell.angle_alpha   90.00
_cell.angle_beta   90.00
_cell.angle_gamma   90.00
#
_symmetry.space_group_name_H-M   'P 1'
#
loop_
_entity.id
_entity.type
_entity.pdbx_description
1 polymer ?
#
loop_
_entity_poly.entity_id
_entity_poly.type
_entity_poly.pdbx_seq_one_letter_code
_entity_poly.pdbx_strand_id
1 'polypeptide(L)'
;MWSSLGILLLAFCAVSTSGAKKHKKSKEKEGNKKQVIVLPPHGHKSSKNSEFFVFGHGAGSGQSEEEQIDKETVSSLSSNMVAATNLMRSQSEIIQALSKQVNALRTAVDAQAQLINAKRGTDVQEFEEIKAATKNTTDIVSELASLWSKSEKKYSSKVKGLKRTVNKFEVMLEDLEVKWQKRFAIMYSDLKQTRESVIAIKSTTKNKSEWPSGRYCILANSECPAGFTRQQSFVKAMYLYATTNKFVSGGRIGSSYIGCYGDRCGQYGNYGVVNIVGCCK
;
A
#
# COMPACT_ATOMS: atom_id res chain seq x y z
N MET A 1 -4.65 24.69 -3.50
CA MET A 1 -3.84 24.24 -4.66
C MET A 1 -3.38 22.78 -4.55
N TRP A 2 -4.20 21.85 -4.03
CA TRP A 2 -3.87 20.41 -3.94
C TRP A 2 -5.15 19.57 -4.19
N SER A 3 -5.84 19.80 -5.29
CA SER A 3 -7.16 19.21 -5.58
C SER A 3 -7.29 18.65 -6.99
N SER A 4 -6.18 18.29 -7.64
CA SER A 4 -6.19 17.92 -9.08
C SER A 4 -5.43 16.65 -9.44
N LEU A 5 -4.99 15.82 -8.47
CA LEU A 5 -4.10 14.68 -8.75
C LEU A 5 -4.64 13.31 -8.33
N GLY A 6 -5.97 13.16 -8.25
CA GLY A 6 -6.60 11.94 -7.72
C GLY A 6 -7.74 11.34 -8.56
N ILE A 7 -7.81 11.59 -9.87
CA ILE A 7 -8.88 11.03 -10.74
C ILE A 7 -8.29 10.47 -12.05
N LEU A 8 -7.19 9.71 -11.99
CA LEU A 8 -6.61 9.13 -13.21
C LEU A 8 -6.16 7.67 -13.09
N LEU A 9 -6.77 6.88 -12.19
CA LEU A 9 -6.43 5.47 -12.00
C LEU A 9 -7.62 4.55 -11.72
N LEU A 10 -8.76 4.78 -12.39
CA LEU A 10 -9.85 3.79 -12.49
C LEU A 10 -10.51 3.83 -13.88
N ALA A 11 -9.69 3.71 -14.92
CA ALA A 11 -10.16 3.55 -16.31
C ALA A 11 -9.59 2.26 -16.95
N PHE A 12 -9.51 1.17 -16.19
CA PHE A 12 -9.32 -0.17 -16.74
C PHE A 12 -10.13 -1.17 -15.90
N CYS A 13 -10.85 -2.05 -16.59
CA CYS A 13 -11.73 -3.12 -16.07
C CYS A 13 -13.19 -2.73 -15.78
N ALA A 14 -13.85 -2.10 -16.75
CA ALA A 14 -15.26 -2.36 -17.01
C ALA A 14 -15.41 -2.96 -18.43
N VAL A 15 -14.87 -4.17 -18.63
CA VAL A 15 -15.32 -5.02 -19.73
C VAL A 15 -16.69 -5.54 -19.30
N SER A 16 -17.70 -4.75 -19.67
CA SER A 16 -19.10 -5.12 -19.55
C SER A 16 -19.33 -6.28 -20.53
N THR A 17 -19.32 -7.51 -20.02
CA THR A 17 -19.87 -8.66 -20.75
C THR A 17 -21.39 -8.54 -20.77
N SER A 18 -21.93 -7.63 -21.57
CA SER A 18 -23.33 -7.66 -21.97
C SER A 18 -23.43 -8.68 -23.11
N GLY A 19 -23.99 -9.84 -22.76
CA GLY A 19 -24.03 -10.98 -23.66
C GLY A 19 -25.00 -12.06 -23.22
N ALA A 20 -26.05 -11.71 -22.46
CA ALA A 20 -27.14 -12.63 -22.16
C ALA A 20 -28.06 -12.79 -23.39
N LYS A 21 -27.56 -13.46 -24.44
CA LYS A 21 -28.42 -14.07 -25.45
C LYS A 21 -29.03 -15.33 -24.84
N LYS A 22 -30.31 -15.24 -24.47
CA LYS A 22 -31.19 -16.40 -24.23
C LYS A 22 -31.19 -17.28 -25.49
N HIS A 23 -30.33 -18.30 -25.52
CA HIS A 23 -30.52 -19.41 -26.45
C HIS A 23 -31.70 -20.25 -25.95
N LYS A 24 -32.80 -20.05 -26.67
CA LYS A 24 -34.00 -20.89 -26.70
C LYS A 24 -33.56 -22.36 -26.82
N LYS A 25 -33.90 -23.18 -25.83
CA LYS A 25 -33.79 -24.65 -25.89
C LYS A 25 -34.51 -25.14 -27.16
N SER A 26 -33.72 -25.46 -28.18
CA SER A 26 -34.14 -26.32 -29.28
C SER A 26 -34.24 -27.73 -28.71
N LYS A 27 -35.45 -28.30 -28.70
CA LYS A 27 -35.67 -29.73 -28.52
C LYS A 27 -35.03 -30.43 -29.72
N GLU A 28 -33.83 -30.96 -29.51
CA GLU A 28 -33.20 -31.87 -30.45
C GLU A 28 -34.04 -33.15 -30.49
N LYS A 29 -34.57 -33.44 -31.69
CA LYS A 29 -35.31 -34.66 -31.98
C LYS A 29 -34.38 -35.85 -31.80
N GLU A 30 -34.86 -36.82 -31.04
CA GLU A 30 -34.34 -38.16 -30.91
C GLU A 30 -34.25 -38.81 -32.31
N GLY A 31 -33.09 -38.69 -32.92
CA GLY A 31 -32.77 -39.33 -34.19
C GLY A 31 -32.50 -40.81 -33.96
N ASN A 32 -33.38 -41.66 -34.50
CA ASN A 32 -33.23 -43.10 -34.59
C ASN A 32 -31.79 -43.50 -34.99
N LYS A 33 -31.01 -43.97 -34.00
CA LYS A 33 -29.76 -44.68 -34.25
C LYS A 33 -30.08 -46.02 -34.87
N LYS A 34 -30.00 -46.13 -36.20
CA LYS A 34 -29.87 -47.42 -36.88
C LYS A 34 -28.51 -48.00 -36.49
N GLN A 35 -28.50 -48.97 -35.59
CA GLN A 35 -27.35 -49.84 -35.37
C GLN A 35 -27.17 -50.71 -36.60
N VAL A 36 -26.13 -50.45 -37.38
CA VAL A 36 -25.63 -51.41 -38.37
C VAL A 36 -24.65 -52.30 -37.62
N ILE A 37 -25.13 -53.47 -37.20
CA ILE A 37 -24.27 -54.54 -36.70
C ILE A 37 -23.63 -55.17 -37.93
N VAL A 38 -22.40 -54.74 -38.24
CA VAL A 38 -21.55 -55.47 -39.20
C VAL A 38 -20.95 -56.63 -38.43
N LEU A 39 -21.55 -57.82 -38.59
CA LEU A 39 -20.95 -59.07 -38.14
C LEU A 39 -19.64 -59.28 -38.92
N PRO A 40 -18.50 -59.53 -38.26
CA PRO A 40 -17.30 -59.94 -38.95
C PRO A 40 -17.55 -61.31 -39.58
N PRO A 41 -17.09 -61.56 -40.82
CA PRO A 41 -17.09 -62.91 -41.35
C PRO A 41 -16.20 -63.76 -40.45
N HIS A 42 -16.81 -64.74 -39.78
CA HIS A 42 -16.13 -65.81 -39.11
C HIS A 42 -15.09 -66.41 -40.07
N GLY A 43 -13.85 -66.50 -39.59
CA GLY A 43 -12.70 -66.88 -40.40
C GLY A 43 -12.90 -68.20 -41.12
N HIS A 44 -12.93 -68.16 -42.44
CA HIS A 44 -12.50 -69.28 -43.26
C HIS A 44 -10.98 -69.26 -43.31
N LYS A 45 -10.38 -70.20 -42.58
CA LYS A 45 -8.98 -70.59 -42.76
C LYS A 45 -8.78 -70.96 -44.23
N SER A 46 -7.83 -70.25 -44.84
CA SER A 46 -6.92 -70.71 -45.90
C SER A 46 -7.20 -72.13 -46.40
N SER A 47 -7.97 -72.22 -47.49
CA SER A 47 -7.87 -73.34 -48.42
C SER A 47 -6.90 -72.89 -49.52
N LYS A 48 -5.73 -73.52 -49.55
CA LYS A 48 -4.75 -73.37 -50.63
C LYS A 48 -5.28 -74.14 -51.85
N ASN A 49 -5.15 -73.52 -53.02
CA ASN A 49 -5.29 -74.12 -54.36
C ASN A 49 -6.69 -74.61 -54.74
N SER A 50 -7.53 -73.69 -55.22
CA SER A 50 -8.58 -74.06 -56.18
C SER A 50 -7.96 -74.12 -57.58
N GLU A 51 -7.41 -75.27 -57.95
CA GLU A 51 -7.14 -75.60 -59.35
C GLU A 51 -8.48 -75.78 -60.07
N PHE A 52 -8.73 -74.94 -61.08
CA PHE A 52 -9.87 -75.09 -61.96
C PHE A 52 -9.54 -76.18 -63.00
N PHE A 53 -10.11 -77.37 -62.83
CA PHE A 53 -10.06 -78.42 -63.84
C PHE A 53 -11.20 -78.22 -64.84
N VAL A 54 -10.87 -77.80 -66.08
CA VAL A 54 -11.80 -77.82 -67.20
C VAL A 54 -11.78 -79.23 -67.80
N PHE A 55 -12.81 -80.02 -67.53
CA PHE A 55 -13.01 -81.32 -68.18
C PHE A 55 -13.61 -81.11 -69.58
N GLY A 56 -12.79 -81.26 -70.62
CA GLY A 56 -13.27 -81.48 -71.98
C GLY A 56 -13.53 -82.97 -72.19
N HIS A 57 -14.78 -83.38 -72.34
CA HIS A 57 -15.15 -84.71 -72.82
C HIS A 57 -15.04 -84.73 -74.35
N GLY A 58 -14.12 -85.52 -74.88
CA GLY A 58 -14.05 -85.85 -76.29
C GLY A 58 -14.33 -87.33 -76.50
N ALA A 59 -15.35 -87.65 -77.31
CA ALA A 59 -15.39 -88.82 -78.17
C ALA A 59 -16.65 -88.75 -79.05
N GLY A 60 -16.50 -88.71 -80.37
CA GLY A 60 -17.60 -89.05 -81.28
C GLY A 60 -17.59 -88.40 -82.65
N SER A 61 -16.68 -88.86 -83.51
CA SER A 61 -16.82 -89.03 -84.97
C SER A 61 -17.80 -88.14 -85.75
N GLY A 62 -17.27 -87.30 -86.63
CA GLY A 62 -18.03 -86.73 -87.74
C GLY A 62 -17.18 -85.74 -88.52
N GLN A 63 -16.78 -86.12 -89.75
CA GLN A 63 -16.09 -85.26 -90.69
C GLN A 63 -17.01 -84.10 -91.11
N SER A 64 -16.68 -82.87 -90.72
CA SER A 64 -17.11 -81.63 -91.36
C SER A 64 -16.20 -80.49 -90.89
N GLU A 65 -16.11 -79.43 -91.68
CA GLU A 65 -15.29 -78.23 -91.46
C GLU A 65 -15.64 -77.41 -90.18
N GLU A 66 -16.28 -78.01 -89.17
CA GLU A 66 -16.63 -77.43 -87.86
C GLU A 66 -15.50 -77.56 -86.81
N GLU A 67 -14.48 -78.38 -87.05
CA GLU A 67 -13.38 -78.63 -86.10
C GLU A 67 -12.38 -77.46 -85.95
N GLN A 68 -12.47 -76.43 -86.81
CA GLN A 68 -11.71 -75.18 -86.64
C GLN A 68 -12.40 -74.18 -85.69
N ILE A 69 -13.72 -74.24 -85.54
CA ILE A 69 -14.50 -73.29 -84.72
C ILE A 69 -14.40 -73.64 -83.22
N ASP A 70 -14.25 -74.92 -82.87
CA ASP A 70 -14.11 -75.39 -81.48
C ASP A 70 -12.72 -75.09 -80.87
N LYS A 71 -11.66 -75.04 -81.67
CA LYS A 71 -10.31 -74.71 -81.17
C LYS A 71 -10.16 -73.22 -80.89
N GLU A 72 -10.78 -72.38 -81.71
CA GLU A 72 -10.71 -70.93 -81.59
C GLU A 72 -11.58 -70.41 -80.43
N THR A 73 -12.77 -70.99 -80.23
CA THR A 73 -13.64 -70.66 -79.09
C THR A 73 -13.06 -71.11 -77.75
N VAL A 74 -12.47 -72.30 -77.66
CA VAL A 74 -11.78 -72.77 -76.44
C VAL A 74 -10.52 -71.94 -76.14
N SER A 75 -9.78 -71.53 -77.18
CA SER A 75 -8.63 -70.62 -77.04
C SER A 75 -9.06 -69.24 -76.51
N SER A 76 -10.15 -68.67 -77.04
CA SER A 76 -10.67 -67.38 -76.57
C SER A 76 -11.20 -67.45 -75.14
N LEU A 77 -11.88 -68.54 -74.78
CA LEU A 77 -12.38 -68.77 -73.42
C LEU A 77 -11.22 -68.92 -72.43
N SER A 78 -10.18 -69.66 -72.79
CA SER A 78 -8.96 -69.82 -71.99
C SER A 78 -8.26 -68.47 -71.78
N SER A 79 -8.09 -67.69 -72.84
CA SER A 79 -7.53 -66.33 -72.77
C SER A 79 -8.36 -65.41 -71.86
N ASN A 80 -9.69 -65.45 -71.99
CA ASN A 80 -10.61 -64.68 -71.16
C ASN A 80 -10.55 -65.11 -69.68
N MET A 81 -10.36 -66.40 -69.40
CA MET A 81 -10.24 -66.93 -68.05
C MET A 81 -8.91 -66.54 -67.41
N VAL A 82 -7.81 -66.54 -68.17
CA VAL A 82 -6.51 -66.00 -67.72
C VAL A 82 -6.63 -64.51 -67.45
N ALA A 83 -7.28 -63.75 -68.34
CA ALA A 83 -7.53 -62.31 -68.15
C ALA A 83 -8.37 -62.04 -66.88
N ALA A 84 -9.45 -62.79 -66.67
CA ALA A 84 -10.29 -62.69 -65.48
C ALA A 84 -9.52 -63.06 -64.20
N THR A 85 -8.67 -64.09 -64.23
CA THR A 85 -7.84 -64.50 -63.10
C THR A 85 -6.81 -63.44 -62.75
N ASN A 86 -6.13 -62.88 -63.76
CA ASN A 86 -5.18 -61.78 -63.57
C ASN A 86 -5.88 -60.52 -63.02
N LEU A 87 -7.09 -60.23 -63.50
CA LEU A 87 -7.92 -59.14 -62.98
C LEU A 87 -8.30 -59.37 -61.52
N MET A 88 -8.79 -60.56 -61.16
CA MET A 88 -9.14 -60.91 -59.78
C MET A 88 -7.92 -60.87 -58.86
N ARG A 89 -6.75 -61.30 -59.34
CA ARG A 89 -5.49 -61.21 -58.61
C ARG A 89 -5.12 -59.76 -58.34
N SER A 90 -5.15 -58.92 -59.38
CA SER A 90 -4.91 -57.48 -59.27
C SER A 90 -5.89 -56.80 -58.30
N GLN A 91 -7.19 -57.13 -58.38
CA GLN A 91 -8.18 -56.63 -57.43
C GLN A 91 -7.90 -57.10 -56.00
N SER A 92 -7.47 -58.35 -55.79
CA SER A 92 -7.10 -58.86 -54.47
C SER A 92 -5.91 -58.10 -53.88
N GLU A 93 -4.89 -57.81 -54.69
CA GLU A 93 -3.73 -57.01 -54.29
C GLU A 93 -4.14 -55.57 -53.93
N ILE A 94 -5.03 -54.96 -54.71
CA ILE A 94 -5.60 -53.63 -54.41
C ILE A 94 -6.37 -53.65 -53.10
N ILE A 95 -7.23 -54.66 -52.86
CA ILE A 95 -8.00 -54.80 -51.62
C ILE A 95 -7.06 -54.96 -50.41
N GLN A 96 -6.00 -55.76 -50.53
CA GLN A 96 -5.01 -55.92 -49.47
C GLN A 96 -4.24 -54.62 -49.20
N ALA A 97 -3.85 -53.90 -50.25
CA ALA A 97 -3.19 -52.60 -50.12
C ALA A 97 -4.11 -51.57 -49.44
N LEU A 98 -5.38 -51.49 -49.84
CA LEU A 98 -6.38 -50.63 -49.21
C LEU A 98 -6.58 -51.01 -47.74
N SER A 99 -6.69 -52.30 -47.42
CA SER A 99 -6.86 -52.78 -46.06
C SER A 99 -5.68 -52.35 -45.18
N LYS A 100 -4.44 -52.46 -45.69
CA LYS A 100 -3.25 -51.96 -45.00
C LYS A 100 -3.29 -50.45 -44.78
N GLN A 101 -3.69 -49.67 -45.79
CA GLN A 101 -3.81 -48.21 -45.68
C GLN A 101 -4.89 -47.78 -44.67
N VAL A 102 -6.05 -48.43 -44.69
CA VAL A 102 -7.15 -48.16 -43.74
C VAL A 102 -6.73 -48.49 -42.31
N ASN A 103 -6.03 -49.61 -42.10
CA ASN A 103 -5.52 -49.97 -40.77
C ASN A 103 -4.46 -48.97 -40.28
N ALA A 104 -3.53 -48.55 -41.14
CA ALA A 104 -2.55 -47.53 -40.81
C ALA A 104 -3.23 -46.19 -40.45
N LEU A 105 -4.22 -45.76 -41.25
CA LEU A 105 -4.98 -44.54 -40.98
C LEU A 105 -5.74 -44.63 -39.64
N ARG A 106 -6.37 -45.77 -39.35
CA ARG A 106 -7.05 -46.01 -38.08
C ARG A 106 -6.08 -45.88 -36.90
N THR A 107 -4.90 -46.51 -36.96
CA THR A 107 -3.89 -46.39 -35.90
C THR A 107 -3.39 -44.96 -35.71
N ALA A 108 -3.24 -44.20 -36.81
CA ALA A 108 -2.84 -42.80 -36.74
C ALA A 108 -3.92 -41.92 -36.10
N VAL A 109 -5.19 -42.15 -36.45
CA VAL A 109 -6.33 -41.45 -35.84
C VAL A 109 -6.45 -41.78 -34.35
N ASP A 110 -6.31 -43.05 -33.96
CA ASP A 110 -6.36 -43.46 -32.55
C ASP A 110 -5.21 -42.83 -31.75
N ALA A 111 -4.00 -42.80 -32.31
CA ALA A 111 -2.85 -42.12 -31.69
C ALA A 111 -3.09 -40.61 -31.55
N GLN A 112 -3.66 -39.96 -32.57
CA GLN A 112 -3.99 -38.54 -32.52
C GLN A 112 -5.10 -38.24 -31.50
N ALA A 113 -6.10 -39.12 -31.38
CA ALA A 113 -7.15 -39.01 -30.38
C ALA A 113 -6.60 -39.12 -28.95
N GLN A 114 -5.65 -40.04 -28.72
CA GLN A 114 -4.95 -40.14 -27.43
C GLN A 114 -4.16 -38.88 -27.10
N LEU A 115 -3.42 -38.32 -28.07
CA LEU A 115 -2.70 -37.06 -27.89
C LEU A 115 -3.64 -35.88 -27.57
N ILE A 116 -4.76 -35.78 -28.28
CA ILE A 116 -5.78 -34.74 -28.03
C ILE A 116 -6.35 -34.88 -26.62
N ASN A 117 -6.67 -36.11 -26.19
CA ASN A 117 -7.21 -36.34 -24.85
C ASN A 117 -6.19 -36.06 -23.75
N ALA A 118 -4.93 -36.43 -23.96
CA ALA A 118 -3.84 -36.12 -23.02
C ALA A 118 -3.66 -34.60 -22.88
N LYS A 119 -3.58 -33.88 -24.01
CA LYS A 119 -3.47 -32.41 -24.01
C LYS A 119 -4.68 -31.75 -23.35
N ARG A 120 -5.90 -32.23 -23.65
CA ARG A 120 -7.12 -31.76 -23.00
C ARG A 120 -7.09 -31.97 -21.49
N GLY A 121 -6.54 -33.08 -21.02
CA GLY A 121 -6.34 -33.35 -19.60
C GLY A 121 -5.44 -32.30 -18.93
N THR A 122 -4.30 -32.00 -19.55
CA THR A 122 -3.38 -30.96 -19.09
C THR A 122 -4.04 -29.58 -19.08
N ASP A 123 -4.70 -29.19 -20.17
CA ASP A 123 -5.37 -27.89 -20.28
C ASP A 123 -6.47 -27.71 -19.20
N VAL A 124 -7.19 -28.78 -18.85
CA VAL A 124 -8.21 -28.75 -17.78
C VAL A 124 -7.57 -28.57 -16.40
N GLN A 125 -6.43 -29.22 -16.14
CA GLN A 125 -5.70 -29.06 -14.89
C GLN A 125 -5.18 -27.62 -14.74
N GLU A 126 -4.52 -27.09 -15.77
CA GLU A 126 -4.04 -25.71 -15.78
C GLU A 126 -5.18 -24.71 -15.55
N PHE A 127 -6.35 -24.95 -16.16
CA PHE A 127 -7.52 -24.10 -15.96
C PHE A 127 -8.03 -24.09 -14.52
N GLU A 128 -8.08 -25.24 -13.84
CA GLU A 128 -8.49 -25.31 -12.43
C GLU A 128 -7.44 -24.66 -11.49
N GLU A 129 -6.15 -24.77 -11.80
CA GLU A 129 -5.08 -24.05 -11.09
C GLU A 129 -5.23 -22.52 -11.24
N ILE A 130 -5.46 -22.04 -12.46
CA ILE A 130 -5.72 -20.61 -12.75
C ILE A 130 -6.96 -20.11 -12.02
N LYS A 131 -8.04 -20.90 -11.99
CA LYS A 131 -9.28 -20.57 -11.29
C LYS A 131 -9.07 -20.49 -9.77
N ALA A 132 -8.30 -21.42 -9.19
CA ALA A 132 -7.94 -21.37 -7.78
C ALA A 132 -7.09 -20.12 -7.45
N ALA A 133 -6.09 -19.82 -8.27
CA ALA A 133 -5.26 -18.62 -8.13
C ALA A 133 -6.07 -17.32 -8.27
N THR A 134 -7.02 -17.28 -9.20
CA THR A 134 -7.92 -16.13 -9.41
C THR A 134 -8.84 -15.90 -8.21
N LYS A 135 -9.38 -16.99 -7.63
CA LYS A 135 -10.19 -16.92 -6.42
C LYS A 135 -9.39 -16.37 -5.24
N ASN A 136 -8.21 -16.94 -4.99
CA ASN A 136 -7.32 -16.45 -3.93
C ASN A 136 -6.95 -14.96 -4.11
N THR A 137 -6.65 -14.54 -5.34
CA THR A 137 -6.34 -13.14 -5.65
C THR A 137 -7.54 -12.23 -5.36
N THR A 138 -8.76 -12.69 -5.68
CA THR A 138 -10.01 -11.95 -5.41
C THR A 138 -10.24 -11.78 -3.91
N ASP A 139 -10.00 -12.83 -3.13
CA ASP A 139 -10.12 -12.81 -1.67
C ASP A 139 -9.13 -11.79 -1.06
N ILE A 140 -7.86 -11.80 -1.50
CA ILE A 140 -6.83 -10.83 -1.07
C ILE A 140 -7.24 -9.39 -1.43
N VAL A 141 -7.73 -9.15 -2.65
CA VAL A 141 -8.19 -7.80 -3.07
C VAL A 141 -9.35 -7.34 -2.20
N SER A 142 -10.28 -8.23 -1.84
CA SER A 142 -11.40 -7.89 -0.97
C SER A 142 -10.95 -7.53 0.46
N GLU A 143 -9.96 -8.25 0.99
CA GLU A 143 -9.38 -7.96 2.31
C GLU A 143 -8.68 -6.60 2.29
N LEU A 144 -7.87 -6.33 1.26
CA LEU A 144 -7.15 -5.07 1.09
C LEU A 144 -8.11 -3.88 0.98
N ALA A 145 -9.21 -4.02 0.22
CA ALA A 145 -10.25 -3.01 0.12
C ALA A 145 -10.90 -2.72 1.49
N SER A 146 -11.12 -3.75 2.32
CA SER A 146 -11.66 -3.58 3.67
C SER A 146 -10.69 -2.84 4.59
N LEU A 147 -9.39 -3.14 4.51
CA LEU A 147 -8.33 -2.49 5.28
C LEU A 147 -8.18 -1.02 4.87
N TRP A 148 -8.26 -0.73 3.56
CA TRP A 148 -8.26 0.63 3.02
C TRP A 148 -9.45 1.44 3.54
N SER A 149 -10.67 0.89 3.51
CA SER A 149 -11.84 1.59 4.03
C SER A 149 -11.74 1.90 5.54
N LYS A 150 -11.19 0.97 6.33
CA LYS A 150 -10.95 1.19 7.77
C LYS A 150 -9.90 2.28 8.00
N SER A 151 -8.81 2.28 7.25
CA SER A 151 -7.74 3.27 7.38
C SER A 151 -8.23 4.66 6.98
N GLU A 152 -8.97 4.78 5.88
CA GLU A 152 -9.57 6.02 5.39
C GLU A 152 -10.50 6.64 6.44
N LYS A 153 -11.39 5.84 7.05
CA LYS A 153 -12.26 6.31 8.14
C LYS A 153 -11.47 6.81 9.35
N LYS A 154 -10.39 6.11 9.73
CA LYS A 154 -9.51 6.49 10.84
C LYS A 154 -8.76 7.80 10.56
N TYR A 155 -8.25 7.99 9.35
CA TYR A 155 -7.57 9.24 8.99
C TYR A 155 -8.55 10.40 8.83
N SER A 156 -9.73 10.17 8.25
CA SER A 156 -10.78 11.18 8.13
C SER A 156 -11.22 11.72 9.50
N SER A 157 -11.40 10.86 10.50
CA SER A 157 -11.74 11.29 11.85
C SER A 157 -10.62 12.10 12.52
N LYS A 158 -9.35 11.67 12.36
CA LYS A 158 -8.18 12.42 12.84
C LYS A 158 -8.06 13.79 12.19
N VAL A 159 -8.23 13.88 10.87
CA VAL A 159 -8.19 15.14 10.13
C VAL A 159 -9.30 16.09 10.60
N LYS A 160 -10.52 15.58 10.83
CA LYS A 160 -11.61 16.37 11.41
C LYS A 160 -11.28 16.86 12.83
N GLY A 161 -10.63 16.04 13.66
CA GLY A 161 -10.17 16.44 14.99
C GLY A 161 -9.10 17.53 14.97
N LEU A 162 -8.11 17.39 14.09
CA LEU A 162 -7.08 18.41 13.84
C LEU A 162 -7.69 19.72 13.37
N LYS A 163 -8.63 19.67 12.42
CA LYS A 163 -9.33 20.87 11.93
C LYS A 163 -10.04 21.63 13.04
N ARG A 164 -10.75 20.92 13.95
CA ARG A 164 -11.38 21.57 15.12
C ARG A 164 -10.36 22.22 16.05
N THR A 165 -9.20 21.59 16.20
CA THR A 165 -8.11 22.10 17.05
C THR A 165 -7.49 23.36 16.46
N VAL A 166 -7.23 23.37 15.14
CA VAL A 166 -6.77 24.55 14.41
C VAL A 166 -7.75 25.71 14.56
N ASN A 167 -9.05 25.47 14.32
CA ASN A 167 -10.07 26.51 14.49
C ASN A 167 -10.14 27.07 15.92
N LYS A 168 -9.92 26.23 16.95
CA LYS A 168 -9.86 26.72 18.34
C LYS A 168 -8.64 27.61 18.58
N PHE A 169 -7.49 27.25 18.02
CA PHE A 169 -6.29 28.06 18.13
C PHE A 169 -6.43 29.40 17.40
N GLU A 170 -7.07 29.42 16.25
CA GLU A 170 -7.36 30.64 15.48
C GLU A 170 -8.19 31.62 16.31
N VAL A 171 -9.30 31.17 16.91
CA VAL A 171 -10.13 32.00 17.80
C VAL A 171 -9.36 32.48 19.04
N MET A 172 -8.50 31.63 19.62
CA MET A 172 -7.68 32.04 20.77
C MET A 172 -6.63 33.09 20.39
N LEU A 173 -6.06 33.03 19.19
CA LEU A 173 -5.11 34.02 18.69
C LEU A 173 -5.80 35.37 18.47
N GLU A 174 -6.99 35.38 17.89
CA GLU A 174 -7.80 36.60 17.72
C GLU A 174 -8.14 37.25 19.07
N ASP A 175 -8.59 36.47 20.07
CA ASP A 175 -8.86 36.98 21.42
C ASP A 175 -7.61 37.54 22.11
N LEU A 176 -6.46 36.87 21.93
CA LEU A 176 -5.19 37.32 22.48
C LEU A 176 -4.75 38.64 21.84
N GLU A 177 -4.90 38.78 20.52
CA GLU A 177 -4.56 40.00 19.79
C GLU A 177 -5.39 41.19 20.30
N VAL A 178 -6.70 41.02 20.46
CA VAL A 178 -7.60 42.05 21.01
C VAL A 178 -7.18 42.43 22.45
N LYS A 179 -6.85 41.45 23.29
CA LYS A 179 -6.36 41.70 24.66
C LYS A 179 -5.06 42.49 24.67
N TRP A 180 -4.12 42.16 23.78
CA TRP A 180 -2.85 42.88 23.66
C TRP A 180 -3.06 44.32 23.19
N GLN A 181 -3.86 44.53 22.14
CA GLN A 181 -4.18 45.87 21.65
C GLN A 181 -4.78 46.76 22.76
N LYS A 182 -5.70 46.20 23.57
CA LYS A 182 -6.27 46.91 24.72
C LYS A 182 -5.22 47.27 25.78
N ARG A 183 -4.31 46.34 26.12
CA ARG A 183 -3.22 46.61 27.08
C ARG A 183 -2.25 47.67 26.56
N PHE A 184 -1.91 47.62 25.27
CA PHE A 184 -1.06 48.64 24.64
C PHE A 184 -1.69 50.03 24.67
N ALA A 185 -3.01 50.14 24.43
CA ALA A 185 -3.71 51.42 24.52
C ALA A 185 -3.65 52.02 25.93
N ILE A 186 -3.85 51.20 26.97
CA ILE A 186 -3.73 51.63 28.37
C ILE A 186 -2.31 52.08 28.69
N MET A 187 -1.31 51.25 28.37
CA MET A 187 0.10 51.56 28.63
C MET A 187 0.56 52.84 27.91
N TYR A 188 0.08 53.07 26.69
CA TYR A 188 0.38 54.31 25.96
C TYR A 188 -0.21 55.54 26.66
N SER A 189 -1.42 55.44 27.21
CA SER A 189 -2.05 56.49 28.01
C SER A 189 -1.25 56.77 29.29
N ASP A 190 -0.85 55.73 30.03
CA ASP A 190 -0.08 55.86 31.27
C ASP A 190 1.30 56.49 31.03
N LEU A 191 1.97 56.12 29.93
CA LEU A 191 3.24 56.73 29.52
C LEU A 191 3.07 58.21 29.21
N LYS A 192 1.98 58.60 28.55
CA LYS A 192 1.68 60.00 28.26
C LYS A 192 1.48 60.79 29.57
N GLN A 193 0.68 60.28 30.50
CA GLN A 193 0.45 60.91 31.80
C GLN A 193 1.72 61.00 32.65
N THR A 194 2.55 59.95 32.66
CA THR A 194 3.83 59.93 33.36
C THR A 194 4.78 60.97 32.78
N ARG A 195 4.84 61.09 31.46
CA ARG A 195 5.65 62.12 30.79
C ARG A 195 5.21 63.53 31.18
N GLU A 196 3.90 63.78 31.20
CA GLU A 196 3.34 65.08 31.59
C GLU A 196 3.66 65.43 33.05
N SER A 197 3.51 64.48 33.97
CA SER A 197 3.85 64.67 35.39
C SER A 197 5.35 64.90 35.62
N VAL A 198 6.23 64.20 34.90
CA VAL A 198 7.69 64.44 34.96
C VAL A 198 8.04 65.86 34.48
N ILE A 199 7.39 66.35 33.41
CA ILE A 199 7.57 67.73 32.94
C ILE A 199 7.15 68.73 34.03
N ALA A 200 6.01 68.49 34.68
CA ALA A 200 5.50 69.35 35.77
C ALA A 200 6.41 69.35 37.02
N ILE A 201 6.98 68.21 37.40
CA ILE A 201 7.93 68.11 38.52
C ILE A 201 9.23 68.83 38.19
N LYS A 202 9.73 68.65 36.96
CA LYS A 202 10.99 69.29 36.51
C LYS A 202 10.88 70.81 36.48
N SER A 203 9.71 71.36 36.16
CA SER A 203 9.48 72.81 36.21
C SER A 203 9.41 73.34 37.65
N THR A 204 8.94 72.56 38.62
CA THR A 204 8.86 72.96 40.04
C THR A 204 10.18 72.79 40.81
N THR A 205 11.04 71.85 40.43
CA THR A 205 12.32 71.58 41.14
C THR A 205 13.48 72.49 40.74
N LYS A 206 13.38 73.26 39.65
CA LYS A 206 14.41 74.23 39.25
C LYS A 206 14.70 75.33 40.30
N ASN A 207 13.84 75.50 41.30
CA ASN A 207 13.90 76.60 42.27
C ASN A 207 14.27 76.20 43.72
N LYS A 208 14.72 74.97 43.99
CA LYS A 208 15.11 74.55 45.35
C LYS A 208 16.42 73.74 45.35
N SER A 209 17.55 74.43 45.17
CA SER A 209 18.89 73.84 45.35
C SER A 209 19.37 73.85 46.79
N GLU A 210 18.60 74.44 47.71
CA GLU A 210 19.00 74.56 49.11
C GLU A 210 18.27 73.53 49.97
N TRP A 211 19.06 72.74 50.69
CA TRP A 211 18.54 71.89 51.73
C TRP A 211 17.84 72.73 52.81
N PRO A 212 16.74 72.26 53.41
CA PRO A 212 16.06 72.98 54.47
C PRO A 212 17.02 73.33 55.62
N SER A 213 16.80 74.49 56.23
CA SER A 213 17.53 74.88 57.44
C SER A 213 17.21 73.92 58.59
N GLY A 214 18.24 73.52 59.36
CA GLY A 214 18.09 72.60 60.48
C GLY A 214 19.30 71.67 60.63
N ARG A 215 19.25 70.83 61.68
CA ARG A 215 20.23 69.76 61.90
C ARG A 215 19.65 68.43 61.46
N TYR A 216 20.30 67.78 60.51
CA TYR A 216 19.85 66.48 60.03
C TYR A 216 21.04 65.67 59.52
N CYS A 217 20.91 64.35 59.64
CA CYS A 217 21.89 63.39 59.17
C CYS A 217 21.27 62.52 58.09
N ILE A 218 22.02 62.28 57.01
CA ILE A 218 21.67 61.34 55.96
C ILE A 218 22.65 60.17 55.98
N LEU A 219 22.23 58.98 55.56
CA LEU A 219 23.16 57.86 55.43
C LEU A 219 24.18 58.15 54.34
N ALA A 220 25.46 58.01 54.66
CA ALA A 220 26.53 58.28 53.71
C ALA A 220 26.58 57.21 52.64
N ASN A 221 26.66 57.62 51.37
CA ASN A 221 26.95 56.73 50.25
C ASN A 221 28.08 57.36 49.43
N SER A 222 29.33 57.14 49.87
CA SER A 222 30.56 57.86 49.45
C SER A 222 30.76 59.20 50.18
N GLU A 223 31.37 60.21 49.53
CA GLU A 223 31.67 61.53 50.09
C GLU A 223 30.40 62.28 50.52
N CYS A 224 30.52 63.14 51.52
CA CYS A 224 29.38 63.90 52.00
C CYS A 224 29.09 65.10 51.08
N PRO A 225 27.80 65.41 50.81
CA PRO A 225 27.45 66.61 50.07
C PRO A 225 28.01 67.88 50.73
N ALA A 226 28.21 68.94 49.94
CA ALA A 226 28.69 70.21 50.45
C ALA A 226 27.83 70.70 51.63
N GLY A 227 28.51 71.12 52.71
CA GLY A 227 27.86 71.55 53.95
C GLY A 227 27.50 70.45 54.94
N PHE A 228 27.82 69.18 54.65
CA PHE A 228 27.70 68.08 55.61
C PHE A 228 29.08 67.56 56.04
N THR A 229 29.17 67.14 57.29
CA THR A 229 30.35 66.50 57.87
C THR A 229 30.10 65.00 58.00
N ARG A 230 31.07 64.18 57.60
CA ARG A 230 31.00 62.72 57.77
C ARG A 230 31.09 62.36 59.24
N GLN A 231 30.15 61.57 59.72
CA GLN A 231 30.10 61.02 61.06
C GLN A 231 30.08 59.49 60.97
N GLN A 232 30.89 58.83 61.78
CA GLN A 232 30.96 57.37 61.82
C GLN A 232 30.92 56.89 63.27
N SER A 233 30.02 55.95 63.53
CA SER A 233 29.95 55.25 64.81
C SER A 233 29.80 53.76 64.58
N PHE A 234 30.32 52.96 65.51
CA PHE A 234 30.18 51.52 65.46
C PHE A 234 29.84 50.95 66.82
N VAL A 235 29.06 49.87 66.80
CA VAL A 235 28.85 48.96 67.94
C VAL A 235 29.54 47.65 67.57
N LYS A 236 30.59 47.29 68.30
CA LYS A 236 31.31 46.02 68.14
C LYS A 236 30.91 45.06 69.25
N ALA A 237 31.03 43.77 68.97
CA ALA A 237 30.79 42.69 69.92
C ALA A 237 29.39 42.74 70.57
N MET A 238 28.35 43.08 69.81
CA MET A 238 26.96 43.00 70.28
C MET A 238 26.58 41.52 70.42
N TYR A 239 26.27 41.05 71.62
CA TYR A 239 25.88 39.65 71.82
C TYR A 239 24.59 39.33 71.06
N LEU A 240 24.60 38.22 70.34
CA LEU A 240 23.49 37.70 69.55
C LEU A 240 22.99 36.40 70.18
N TYR A 241 21.72 36.09 70.01
CA TYR A 241 21.19 34.78 70.42
C TYR A 241 21.90 33.62 69.69
N ALA A 242 22.14 33.78 68.38
CA ALA A 242 22.96 32.86 67.58
C ALA A 242 23.56 33.59 66.37
N THR A 243 24.77 33.21 65.92
CA THR A 243 25.42 33.76 64.72
C THR A 243 25.03 33.04 63.43
N THR A 244 23.73 32.87 63.21
CA THR A 244 23.21 32.34 61.94
C THR A 244 22.51 33.45 61.16
N ASN A 245 22.40 33.28 59.84
CA ASN A 245 21.71 34.22 58.95
C ASN A 245 20.21 34.41 59.30
N LYS A 246 19.66 33.61 60.23
CA LYS A 246 18.32 33.80 60.78
C LYS A 246 18.22 34.94 61.79
N PHE A 247 19.33 35.28 62.47
CA PHE A 247 19.34 36.30 63.54
C PHE A 247 20.11 37.56 63.14
N VAL A 248 21.14 37.44 62.28
CA VAL A 248 21.81 38.59 61.67
C VAL A 248 22.10 38.27 60.21
N SER A 249 21.44 38.98 59.30
CA SER A 249 21.80 39.01 57.89
C SER A 249 22.80 40.13 57.65
N GLY A 250 23.95 39.79 57.07
CA GLY A 250 24.92 40.80 56.64
C GLY A 250 24.27 41.74 55.61
N GLY A 251 24.35 43.05 55.81
CA GLY A 251 23.74 44.04 54.94
C GLY A 251 24.56 45.33 54.89
N ARG A 252 24.54 46.00 53.73
CA ARG A 252 25.18 47.31 53.53
C ARG A 252 24.16 48.31 53.02
N ILE A 253 24.17 49.52 53.58
CA ILE A 253 23.37 50.65 53.11
C ILE A 253 24.32 51.82 52.95
N GLY A 254 24.74 52.06 51.69
CA GLY A 254 25.84 52.96 51.37
C GLY A 254 27.14 52.55 52.09
N SER A 255 27.69 53.46 52.89
CA SER A 255 28.88 53.23 53.71
C SER A 255 28.58 52.54 55.06
N SER A 256 27.31 52.43 55.46
CA SER A 256 26.90 51.74 56.69
C SER A 256 26.78 50.23 56.46
N TYR A 257 27.02 49.43 57.50
CA TYR A 257 26.82 47.98 57.43
C TYR A 257 26.44 47.37 58.78
N ILE A 258 25.80 46.20 58.71
CA ILE A 258 25.52 45.32 59.86
C ILE A 258 25.95 43.90 59.49
N GLY A 259 26.46 43.14 60.44
CA GLY A 259 26.88 41.76 60.20
C GLY A 259 27.41 41.05 61.45
N CYS A 260 28.00 39.87 61.24
CA CYS A 260 28.70 39.13 62.29
C CYS A 260 30.02 39.81 62.65
N TYR A 261 30.46 39.65 63.90
CA TYR A 261 31.77 40.12 64.35
C TYR A 261 32.87 39.12 63.95
N GLY A 262 33.82 39.55 63.12
CA GLY A 262 34.89 38.73 62.54
C GLY A 262 34.71 38.47 61.04
N ASP A 263 35.65 37.74 60.43
CA ASP A 263 35.62 37.40 58.99
C ASP A 263 34.59 36.31 58.69
N ARG A 264 34.25 35.49 59.69
CA ARG A 264 33.21 34.45 59.61
C ARG A 264 32.29 34.52 60.83
N CYS A 265 30.99 34.30 60.61
CA CYS A 265 30.02 34.23 61.71
C CYS A 265 30.40 33.13 62.71
N GLY A 266 30.48 33.49 64.00
CA GLY A 266 30.87 32.58 65.07
C GLY A 266 32.38 32.52 65.37
N GLN A 267 33.23 33.21 64.59
CA GLN A 267 34.69 33.22 64.79
C GLN A 267 35.10 33.62 66.22
N TYR A 268 34.37 34.54 66.82
CA TYR A 268 34.63 35.04 68.17
C TYR A 268 33.47 34.75 69.14
N GLY A 269 32.63 33.76 68.84
CA GLY A 269 31.39 33.48 69.56
C GLY A 269 30.18 34.20 68.98
N ASN A 270 29.09 34.30 69.75
CA ASN A 270 27.82 34.83 69.27
C ASN A 270 27.78 36.37 69.26
N TYR A 271 28.59 37.01 68.43
CA TYR A 271 28.69 38.47 68.38
C TYR A 271 28.42 39.07 66.99
N GLY A 272 27.80 40.24 66.98
CA GLY A 272 27.52 41.06 65.81
C GLY A 272 28.24 42.41 65.85
N VAL A 273 28.25 43.08 64.70
CA VAL A 273 28.77 44.43 64.50
C VAL A 273 27.75 45.26 63.73
N VAL A 274 27.60 46.51 64.14
CA VAL A 274 26.86 47.55 63.42
C VAL A 274 27.80 48.73 63.22
N ASN A 275 27.93 49.21 62.00
CA ASN A 275 28.68 50.42 61.66
C ASN A 275 27.74 51.36 60.92
N ILE A 276 27.45 52.51 61.53
CA ILE A 276 26.59 53.54 60.96
C ILE A 276 27.48 54.69 60.51
N VAL A 277 27.39 55.01 59.22
CA VAL A 277 28.10 56.12 58.62
C VAL A 277 27.09 57.08 58.03
N GLY A 278 27.09 58.31 58.54
CA GLY A 278 26.20 59.38 58.12
C GLY A 278 26.96 60.62 57.68
N CYS A 279 26.25 61.51 57.00
CA CYS A 279 26.66 62.87 56.71
C CYS A 279 25.70 63.78 57.47
N CYS A 280 26.20 64.61 58.38
CA CYS A 280 25.40 65.47 59.26
C CYS A 280 25.72 66.94 59.01
N LYS A 281 24.68 67.78 59.00
CA LYS A 281 24.76 69.24 58.93
C LYS A 281 24.19 69.84 60.21
#